data_AF-A0A2V7UE92-F1
#
_entry.id   AF-A0A2V7UE92-F1
#
_cell.length_a   1.000
_cell.length_b   1.000
_cell.length_c   1.000
_cell.angle_alpha   90.00
_cell.angle_beta   90.00
_cell.angle_gamma   90.00
#
_symmetry.space_group_name_H-M   'P 1'
#
loop_
_entity.id
_entity.type
_entity.pdbx_description
1 polymer ?
#
loop_
_entity_poly.entity_id
_entity_poly.type
_entity_poly.pdbx_seq_one_letter_code
_entity_poly.pdbx_strand_id
1 'polypeptide(L)'
;MRRSRPRLFVALDAGSVSGGAGTRSGGGLRLASHARVPLGPGALAPSPFAPNVVRPGEVADALRELARSLRIGPAAVCVLLPDGIARLALLDVPADVTPQQYARFRIVPGLPYPAE
;
A
#
# COMPACT_ATOMS: atom_id res chain seq x y z
N MET A 1 -29.66 -7.19 -0.59
CA MET A 1 -28.48 -6.33 -0.87
C MET A 1 -27.24 -6.97 -0.25
N ARG A 2 -26.23 -7.31 -1.06
CA ARG A 2 -24.97 -7.88 -0.55
C ARG A 2 -24.19 -6.74 0.13
N ARG A 3 -24.12 -6.70 1.47
CA ARG A 3 -23.28 -5.71 2.18
C ARG A 3 -21.85 -5.85 1.64
N SER A 4 -21.33 -4.80 1.00
CA SER A 4 -19.93 -4.77 0.61
C SER A 4 -19.10 -4.84 1.90
N ARG A 5 -18.21 -5.82 2.03
CA ARG A 5 -17.27 -5.87 3.15
C ARG A 5 -16.55 -4.52 3.25
N PRO A 6 -16.37 -3.96 4.46
CA PRO A 6 -15.60 -2.73 4.62
C PRO A 6 -14.21 -2.95 4.02
N ARG A 7 -13.77 -1.99 3.21
CA ARG A 7 -12.41 -1.99 2.66
C ARG A 7 -11.54 -1.22 3.62
N LEU A 8 -10.50 -1.88 4.13
CA LEU A 8 -9.50 -1.24 4.96
C LEU A 8 -8.37 -0.74 4.06
N PHE A 9 -8.03 0.54 4.17
CA PHE A 9 -6.86 1.14 3.55
C PHE A 9 -5.83 1.41 4.64
N VAL A 10 -4.58 1.03 4.41
CA VAL A 10 -3.46 1.26 5.33
C VAL A 10 -2.35 1.95 4.56
N ALA A 11 -1.94 3.13 5.02
CA ALA A 11 -0.77 3.84 4.54
C ALA A 11 0.39 3.65 5.52
N LEU A 12 1.58 3.44 4.96
CA LEU A 12 2.84 3.34 5.68
C LEU A 12 3.72 4.52 5.27
N ASP A 13 4.13 5.33 6.22
CA ASP A 13 5.11 6.40 6.01
C ASP A 13 6.27 6.27 7.00
N ALA A 14 7.34 7.06 6.82
CA ALA A 14 8.56 6.95 7.60
C ALA A 14 8.36 7.17 9.12
N GLY A 15 7.25 7.80 9.53
CA GLY A 15 6.99 8.16 10.93
C GLY A 15 5.66 7.64 11.48
N SER A 16 4.85 6.93 10.70
CA SER A 16 3.55 6.43 11.15
C SER A 16 2.94 5.36 10.26
N VAL A 17 1.98 4.64 10.85
CA VAL A 17 1.00 3.81 10.15
C VAL A 17 -0.36 4.50 10.27
N SER A 18 -0.98 4.81 9.15
CA SER A 18 -2.31 5.42 9.09
C SER A 18 -3.30 4.47 8.45
N GLY A 19 -4.56 4.48 8.87
CA GLY A 19 -5.57 3.62 8.28
C GLY A 19 -6.97 4.20 8.29
N GLY A 20 -7.79 3.72 7.36
CA GLY A 20 -9.18 4.11 7.21
C GLY A 20 -10.05 2.94 6.75
N ALA A 21 -11.20 2.76 7.39
CA ALA A 21 -12.21 1.80 6.98
C ALA A 21 -13.31 2.50 6.18
N GLY A 22 -13.55 2.07 4.95
CA GLY A 22 -14.61 2.61 4.10
C GLY A 22 -15.71 1.59 3.82
N THR A 23 -16.95 2.08 3.74
CA THR A 23 -18.09 1.30 3.22
C THR A 23 -18.60 1.91 1.92
N ARG A 24 -19.09 1.07 1.01
CA ARG A 24 -19.71 1.54 -0.23
C ARG A 24 -21.19 1.86 0.07
N SER A 25 -21.62 3.09 -0.21
CA SER A 25 -23.02 3.52 -0.02
C SER A 25 -23.42 4.49 -1.11
N GLY A 26 -24.62 4.32 -1.67
CA GLY A 26 -25.26 5.32 -2.55
C GLY A 26 -24.39 5.84 -3.70
N GLY A 27 -23.57 4.99 -4.32
CA GLY A 27 -22.67 5.37 -5.44
C GLY A 27 -21.25 5.80 -5.05
N GLY A 28 -20.95 5.96 -3.75
CA GLY A 28 -19.64 6.44 -3.27
C GLY A 28 -18.99 5.57 -2.19
N LEU A 29 -17.75 5.92 -1.84
CA LEU A 29 -17.05 5.39 -0.67
C LEU A 29 -17.26 6.36 0.51
N ARG A 30 -17.81 5.87 1.62
CA ARG A 30 -17.93 6.62 2.86
C ARG A 30 -16.91 6.10 3.87
N LEU A 31 -16.04 6.98 4.37
CA LEU A 31 -15.13 6.66 5.47
C LEU A 31 -15.93 6.49 6.76
N ALA A 32 -15.83 5.31 7.36
CA ALA A 32 -16.53 4.94 8.60
C ALA A 32 -15.66 5.19 9.85
N SER A 33 -14.35 4.96 9.74
CA SER A 33 -13.38 5.22 10.80
C SER A 33 -12.00 5.50 10.22
N HIS A 34 -11.17 6.22 10.97
CA HIS A 34 -9.76 6.46 10.67
C HIS A 34 -8.94 6.50 11.96
N ALA A 35 -7.66 6.18 11.85
CA ALA A 35 -6.71 6.23 12.96
C ALA A 35 -5.28 6.36 12.42
N ARG A 36 -4.37 6.85 13.26
CA ARG A 36 -2.95 6.99 12.97
C ARG A 36 -2.15 6.60 14.20
N VAL A 37 -1.14 5.76 14.01
CA VAL A 37 -0.24 5.28 15.05
C VAL A 37 1.18 5.73 14.71
N PRO A 38 1.85 6.51 15.56
CA PRO A 38 3.22 6.95 15.30
C PRO A 38 4.18 5.75 15.33
N LEU A 39 5.24 5.86 14.53
CA LEU A 39 6.40 4.99 14.55
C LEU A 39 7.59 5.79 15.06
N GLY A 40 8.51 5.11 15.74
CA GLY A 40 9.80 5.66 16.08
C GLY A 40 10.60 5.97 14.80
N PRO A 41 11.47 7.00 14.83
CA PRO A 41 12.31 7.35 13.69
C PRO A 41 13.09 6.15 13.14
N GLY A 42 13.01 5.91 11.83
CA GLY A 42 13.72 4.81 11.18
C GLY A 42 13.16 3.41 11.45
N ALA A 43 11.93 3.26 11.97
CA ALA A 43 11.25 1.96 11.96
C ALA A 43 10.88 1.53 10.54
N LEU A 44 10.48 2.51 9.72
CA LEU A 44 10.34 2.41 8.27
C LEU A 44 11.31 3.37 7.60
N ALA A 45 11.95 2.91 6.53
CA ALA A 45 12.86 3.70 5.71
C ALA A 45 12.51 3.47 4.23
N PRO A 46 11.55 4.23 3.67
CA PRO A 46 11.18 4.09 2.26
C PRO A 46 12.39 4.30 1.34
N SER A 47 12.77 3.26 0.63
CA SER A 47 13.90 3.24 -0.30
C SER A 47 13.60 2.31 -1.48
N PRO A 48 14.04 2.66 -2.69
CA PRO A 48 14.00 1.74 -3.82
C PRO A 48 15.17 0.74 -3.81
N PHE A 49 16.16 0.88 -2.91
CA PHE A 49 17.43 0.12 -2.94
C PHE A 49 17.73 -0.66 -1.66
N ALA A 50 16.97 -0.46 -0.59
CA ALA A 50 17.23 -1.04 0.71
C ALA A 50 15.97 -1.69 1.29
N PRO A 51 16.10 -2.60 2.28
CA PRO A 51 14.96 -3.08 3.04
C PRO A 51 14.18 -1.94 3.71
N ASN A 52 12.90 -1.79 3.36
CA ASN A 52 12.08 -0.68 3.83
C ASN A 52 11.54 -0.85 5.25
N VAL A 53 11.43 -2.08 5.73
CA VAL A 53 10.99 -2.41 7.09
C VAL A 53 12.22 -2.72 7.94
N VAL A 54 12.69 -1.71 8.68
CA VAL A 54 13.91 -1.80 9.49
C VAL A 54 13.64 -2.44 10.84
N ARG A 55 12.51 -2.10 11.47
CA ARG A 55 12.12 -2.61 12.80
C ARG A 55 10.78 -3.34 12.71
N PRO A 56 10.75 -4.60 12.25
CA PRO A 56 9.51 -5.30 11.93
C PRO A 56 8.59 -5.52 13.14
N GLY A 57 9.13 -5.72 14.34
CA GLY A 57 8.34 -5.87 15.56
C GLY A 57 7.52 -4.61 15.87
N GLU A 58 8.16 -3.44 15.81
CA GLU A 58 7.52 -2.15 16.06
C GLU A 58 6.45 -1.84 15.00
N VAL A 59 6.74 -2.10 13.72
CA VAL A 59 5.75 -1.93 12.63
C VAL A 59 4.55 -2.87 12.82
N ALA A 60 4.80 -4.12 13.23
CA ALA A 60 3.73 -5.07 13.52
C ALA A 60 2.87 -4.62 14.71
N ASP A 61 3.48 -4.10 15.78
CA ASP A 61 2.76 -3.58 16.95
C ASP A 61 1.93 -2.35 16.60
N ALA A 62 2.46 -1.44 15.80
CA ALA A 62 1.73 -0.28 15.29
C ALA A 62 0.54 -0.69 14.42
N LEU A 63 0.69 -1.70 13.55
CA LEU A 63 -0.42 -2.24 12.76
C LEU A 63 -1.51 -2.90 13.63
N ARG A 64 -1.12 -3.61 14.69
CA ARG A 64 -2.07 -4.19 15.66
C ARG A 64 -2.81 -3.10 16.44
N GLU A 65 -2.11 -2.06 16.87
CA GLU A 65 -2.71 -0.90 17.53
C GLU A 65 -3.68 -0.18 16.59
N LEU A 66 -3.30 0.01 15.33
CA LEU A 66 -4.16 0.61 14.32
C LEU A 66 -5.45 -0.21 14.13
N ALA A 67 -5.35 -1.53 14.01
CA ALA A 67 -6.51 -2.41 13.88
C ALA A 67 -7.44 -2.32 15.11
N ARG A 68 -6.88 -2.27 16.32
CA ARG A 68 -7.63 -2.06 17.58
C ARG A 68 -8.34 -0.70 17.60
N SER A 69 -7.63 0.36 17.23
CA SER A 69 -8.16 1.73 17.17
C SER A 69 -9.31 1.87 16.18
N LEU A 70 -9.22 1.21 15.02
CA LEU A 70 -10.27 1.21 14.01
C LEU A 70 -11.44 0.26 14.33
N ARG A 71 -11.33 -0.57 15.39
CA ARG A 71 -12.31 -1.59 15.80
C ARG A 71 -12.68 -2.57 14.68
N ILE A 72 -11.69 -2.98 13.89
CA ILE A 72 -11.90 -3.83 12.71
C ILE A 72 -11.50 -5.26 13.07
N GLY A 73 -12.35 -6.22 12.72
CA GLY A 73 -11.98 -7.64 12.71
C GLY A 73 -11.15 -8.00 11.46
N PRO A 74 -10.95 -9.30 11.20
CA PRO A 74 -10.29 -9.77 9.98
C PRO A 74 -10.95 -9.21 8.72
N ALA A 75 -10.20 -8.44 7.93
CA ALA A 75 -10.67 -7.78 6.72
C ALA A 75 -9.60 -7.78 5.64
N ALA A 76 -10.02 -7.69 4.38
CA ALA A 76 -9.10 -7.48 3.28
C ALA A 76 -8.51 -6.06 3.38
N VAL A 77 -7.19 -5.96 3.30
CA VAL A 77 -6.43 -4.71 3.43
C VAL A 77 -5.88 -4.29 2.08
N CYS A 78 -6.08 -3.03 1.73
CA CYS A 78 -5.39 -2.35 0.66
C CYS A 78 -4.24 -1.54 1.27
N VAL A 79 -3.01 -1.95 1.00
CA VAL A 79 -1.82 -1.23 1.45
C VAL A 79 -1.50 -0.15 0.41
N LEU A 80 -1.32 1.07 0.88
CA LEU A 80 -0.86 2.22 0.11
C LEU A 80 0.66 2.29 0.26
N LEU A 81 1.35 2.22 -0.88
CA LEU A 81 2.80 2.32 -0.94
C LEU A 81 3.21 3.80 -0.78
N PRO A 82 4.21 4.11 0.07
CA PRO A 82 4.73 5.48 0.15
C PRO A 82 5.35 5.94 -1.16
N ASP A 83 5.44 7.25 -1.34
CA ASP A 83 6.09 7.84 -2.51
C ASP A 83 7.57 7.43 -2.58
N GLY A 84 8.10 7.37 -3.81
CA GLY A 84 9.51 7.07 -4.04
C GLY A 84 9.90 5.59 -3.99
N ILE A 85 9.00 4.67 -3.60
CA ILE A 85 9.27 3.22 -3.66
C ILE A 85 8.72 2.54 -4.91
N ALA A 86 7.91 3.25 -5.69
CA ALA A 86 7.31 2.75 -6.92
C ALA A 86 7.62 3.68 -8.09
N ARG A 87 7.85 3.10 -9.27
CA ARG A 87 7.99 3.83 -10.53
C ARG A 87 6.72 3.64 -11.36
N LEU A 88 6.18 4.75 -11.85
CA LEU A 88 5.04 4.76 -12.76
C LEU A 88 5.52 5.14 -14.16
N ALA A 89 5.00 4.47 -15.18
CA ALA A 89 5.29 4.74 -16.59
C ALA A 89 4.02 4.57 -17.42
N LEU A 90 3.83 5.45 -18.40
CA LEU A 90 2.83 5.31 -19.45
C LEU A 90 3.50 4.70 -20.68
N LEU A 91 2.89 3.67 -21.25
CA LEU A 91 3.43 2.93 -22.38
C LEU A 91 2.39 2.84 -23.50
N ASP A 92 2.77 3.24 -24.70
CA ASP A 92 2.00 3.00 -25.90
C ASP A 92 2.29 1.59 -26.40
N VAL A 93 1.36 0.67 -26.16
CA VAL A 93 1.53 -0.76 -26.47
C VAL A 93 1.18 -1.01 -27.95
N PRO A 94 2.09 -1.57 -28.76
CA PRO A 94 1.79 -2.00 -30.13
C PRO A 94 0.67 -3.06 -30.16
N ALA A 95 -0.13 -3.06 -31.24
CA ALA A 95 -1.31 -3.90 -31.35
C ALA A 95 -1.02 -5.41 -31.40
N ASP A 96 0.19 -5.79 -31.79
CA ASP A 96 0.65 -7.16 -32.04
C ASP A 96 1.35 -7.80 -30.83
N VAL A 97 1.48 -7.08 -29.71
CA VAL A 97 2.16 -7.58 -28.51
C VAL A 97 1.26 -7.51 -27.28
N THR A 98 1.48 -8.41 -26.32
CA THR A 98 0.75 -8.32 -25.06
C THR A 98 1.27 -7.14 -24.21
N PRO A 99 0.39 -6.37 -23.56
CA PRO A 99 0.81 -5.25 -22.71
C PRO A 99 1.83 -5.63 -21.64
N GLN A 100 1.69 -6.83 -21.06
CA GLN A 100 2.57 -7.32 -20.00
C GLN A 100 3.98 -7.61 -20.52
N GLN A 101 4.10 -8.25 -21.70
CA GLN A 101 5.40 -8.52 -22.33
C GLN A 101 6.07 -7.21 -22.74
N TYR A 102 5.32 -6.29 -23.36
CA TYR A 102 5.85 -4.99 -23.75
C TYR A 102 6.30 -4.16 -22.55
N ALA A 103 5.52 -4.16 -21.46
CA ALA A 103 5.88 -3.51 -20.21
C ALA A 103 7.15 -4.11 -19.60
N ARG A 104 7.28 -5.44 -19.53
CA ARG A 104 8.50 -6.09 -19.05
C ARG A 104 9.71 -5.69 -19.90
N PHE A 105 9.58 -5.75 -21.22
CA PHE A 105 10.65 -5.35 -22.15
C PHE A 105 11.08 -3.88 -21.98
N ARG A 106 10.15 -2.94 -21.81
CA ARG A 106 10.46 -1.51 -21.70
C ARG A 106 10.93 -1.09 -20.30
N ILE A 107 10.37 -1.69 -19.25
CA ILE A 107 10.60 -1.25 -17.87
C ILE A 107 11.84 -1.92 -17.28
N VAL A 108 12.02 -3.23 -17.47
CA VAL A 108 13.07 -4.02 -16.82
C VAL A 108 14.48 -3.45 -17.03
N PRO A 109 14.89 -3.02 -18.25
CA PRO A 109 16.23 -2.47 -18.46
C PRO A 109 16.50 -1.18 -17.67
N GLY A 110 15.44 -0.46 -17.29
CA GLY A 110 15.53 0.77 -16.50
C GLY A 110 15.30 0.57 -15.00
N LEU A 111 15.16 -0.68 -14.53
CA LEU A 111 15.07 -0.96 -13.10
C LEU A 111 16.45 -0.93 -12.47
N PRO A 112 16.58 -0.31 -11.29
CA PRO A 112 17.86 -0.26 -10.58
C PRO A 112 18.13 -1.50 -9.72
N TYR A 113 17.32 -2.54 -9.91
CA TYR A 113 17.38 -3.84 -9.25
C TYR A 113 17.02 -4.93 -10.28
N PRO A 114 17.45 -6.19 -10.06
CA PRO A 114 17.15 -7.27 -11.00
C PRO A 114 15.64 -7.52 -11.11
N ALA A 115 15.18 -7.80 -12.33
CA ALA A 115 13.84 -8.30 -12.57
C ALA A 115 13.87 -9.82 -12.56
N GLU A 116 13.62 -10.40 -11.39
CA GLU A 116 13.41 -11.84 -11.24
C GLU A 116 12.23 -12.34 -12.11
#